data_AF-A0A533RQE7-F1
#
_entry.id   AF-A0A533RQE7-F1
#
_cell.length_a   1.000
_cell.length_b   1.000
_cell.length_c   1.000
_cell.angle_alpha   90.00
_cell.angle_beta   90.00
_cell.angle_gamma   90.00
#
_symmetry.space_group_name_H-M   'P 1'
#
loop_
_entity.id
_entity.type
_entity.pdbx_description
1 polymer ?
#
loop_
_entity_poly.entity_id
_entity_poly.type
_entity_poly.pdbx_seq_one_letter_code
_entity_poly.pdbx_strand_id
1 'polypeptide(L)'
;PVTNYGTGFSPYFIPLALWVGALVMFFVVTPISASGIEGHHPSLIVALGSYWPAALVATAQAVIMLVVLRLGLGLTPVNAPALYGFVILSALVFVAIIQWLSGTFGIAGKFLAVVLLMLQLTSAAGTFPLQLVAPFFQTISRYLPMTYVVAGLRQAISGGDLAALRHDALILACYGMAAIALMTVTARRAKSWSRDRLQHGIEL
;
A
#
# COMPACT_ATOMS: atom_id res chain seq x y z
N PRO A 1 -15.83 26.43 0.28
CA PRO A 1 -16.59 25.64 1.28
C PRO A 1 -16.88 24.24 0.74
N VAL A 2 -16.37 23.17 1.38
CA VAL A 2 -16.77 21.80 1.04
C VAL A 2 -18.18 21.55 1.54
N THR A 3 -19.11 21.28 0.62
CA THR A 3 -20.57 21.26 0.85
C THR A 3 -21.04 20.04 1.66
N ASN A 4 -20.21 18.98 1.77
CA ASN A 4 -20.54 17.72 2.44
C ASN A 4 -19.43 17.28 3.40
N TYR A 5 -19.81 16.91 4.63
CA TYR A 5 -18.89 16.35 5.64
C TYR A 5 -18.11 15.14 5.11
N GLY A 6 -18.74 14.28 4.31
CA GLY A 6 -18.09 13.11 3.70
C GLY A 6 -16.93 13.48 2.78
N THR A 7 -16.99 14.60 2.06
CA THR A 7 -15.92 15.07 1.17
C THR A 7 -14.72 15.58 1.96
N GLY A 8 -14.96 16.21 3.12
CA GLY A 8 -13.90 16.69 4.02
C GLY A 8 -13.11 15.56 4.69
N PHE A 9 -13.77 14.43 4.99
CA PHE A 9 -13.12 13.26 5.59
C PHE A 9 -12.65 12.19 4.58
N SER A 10 -13.04 12.31 3.30
CA SER A 10 -12.65 11.37 2.24
C SER A 10 -11.13 11.13 2.14
N PRO A 11 -10.25 12.15 2.25
CA PRO A 11 -8.80 11.94 2.21
C PRO A 11 -8.26 11.02 3.30
N TYR A 12 -9.00 10.80 4.40
CA TYR A 12 -8.61 9.93 5.50
C TYR A 12 -9.22 8.53 5.40
N PHE A 13 -10.48 8.42 5.00
CA PHE A 13 -11.15 7.12 4.88
C PHE A 13 -10.71 6.34 3.64
N ILE A 14 -10.36 7.01 2.54
CA ILE A 14 -9.86 6.36 1.32
C ILE A 14 -8.59 5.53 1.61
N PRO A 15 -7.50 6.08 2.17
CA PRO A 15 -6.30 5.31 2.41
C PRO A 15 -6.51 4.22 3.47
N LEU A 16 -7.36 4.47 4.46
CA LEU A 16 -7.74 3.49 5.47
C LEU A 16 -8.43 2.28 4.82
N ALA A 17 -9.43 2.52 3.97
CA ALA A 17 -10.14 1.47 3.26
C ALA A 17 -9.21 0.66 2.34
N LEU A 18 -8.29 1.32 1.62
CA LEU A 18 -7.30 0.65 0.78
C LEU A 18 -6.37 -0.25 1.59
N TRP A 19 -5.85 0.24 2.71
CA TRP A 19 -4.94 -0.53 3.56
C TRP A 19 -5.65 -1.72 4.20
N VAL A 20 -6.85 -1.52 4.75
CA VAL A 20 -7.65 -2.58 5.36
C VAL A 20 -8.05 -3.63 4.33
N GLY A 21 -8.51 -3.21 3.15
CA GLY A 21 -8.84 -4.13 2.06
C GLY A 21 -7.64 -4.95 1.60
N ALA A 22 -6.46 -4.32 1.50
CA ALA A 22 -5.21 -5.03 1.23
C ALA A 22 -4.82 -6.02 2.35
N LEU A 23 -4.96 -5.64 3.62
CA LEU A 23 -4.71 -6.53 4.77
C LEU A 23 -5.60 -7.77 4.73
N VAL A 24 -6.91 -7.57 4.57
CA VAL A 24 -7.91 -8.66 4.49
C VAL A 24 -7.60 -9.57 3.29
N MET A 25 -7.21 -8.99 2.15
CA MET A 25 -6.81 -9.75 0.98
C MET A 25 -5.68 -10.74 1.27
N PHE A 26 -4.66 -10.35 2.05
CA PHE A 26 -3.54 -11.24 2.40
C PHE A 26 -3.87 -12.30 3.47
N PHE A 27 -5.09 -12.31 4.01
CA PHE A 27 -5.60 -13.49 4.70
C PHE A 27 -6.11 -14.57 3.74
N VAL A 28 -6.53 -14.18 2.53
CA VAL A 28 -7.08 -15.08 1.51
C VAL A 28 -6.02 -15.48 0.48
N VAL A 29 -5.17 -14.54 0.06
CA VAL A 29 -4.14 -14.76 -0.98
C VAL A 29 -2.80 -15.08 -0.35
N THR A 30 -2.17 -16.16 -0.82
CA THR A 30 -0.82 -16.55 -0.41
C THR A 30 0.22 -15.52 -0.91
N PRO A 31 1.00 -14.87 -0.02
CA PRO A 31 1.89 -13.77 -0.40
C PRO A 31 3.02 -14.15 -1.35
N ILE A 32 3.48 -15.40 -1.32
CA ILE A 32 4.54 -15.92 -2.18
C ILE A 32 4.09 -17.30 -2.68
N SER A 33 4.06 -17.52 -4.00
CA SER A 33 3.71 -18.82 -4.56
C SER A 33 4.88 -19.80 -4.41
N ALA A 34 4.64 -20.93 -3.73
CA ALA A 34 5.64 -21.99 -3.55
C ALA A 34 6.21 -22.50 -4.89
N SER A 35 5.34 -22.59 -5.91
CA SER A 35 5.69 -23.07 -7.25
C SER A 35 6.75 -22.21 -7.99
N GLY A 36 6.89 -20.93 -7.66
CA GLY A 36 7.93 -20.07 -8.27
C GLY A 36 9.33 -20.23 -7.66
N ILE A 37 9.42 -20.83 -6.46
CA ILE A 37 10.67 -21.04 -5.73
C ILE A 37 11.44 -22.23 -6.32
N GLU A 38 10.72 -23.27 -6.76
CA GLU A 38 11.28 -24.50 -7.36
C GLU A 38 11.73 -24.32 -8.82
N GLY A 39 11.22 -23.31 -9.53
CA GLY A 39 11.63 -23.00 -10.91
C GLY A 39 12.92 -22.17 -11.01
N HIS A 40 13.66 -22.35 -12.11
CA HIS A 40 14.84 -21.55 -12.52
C HIS A 40 14.53 -20.08 -12.87
N HIS A 41 13.31 -19.60 -12.60
CA HIS A 41 12.92 -18.23 -12.93
C HIS A 41 13.68 -17.18 -12.12
N PRO A 42 14.04 -16.03 -12.72
CA PRO A 42 14.61 -14.89 -12.03
C PRO A 42 13.75 -14.48 -10.83
N SER A 43 14.36 -14.19 -9.68
CA SER A 43 13.63 -13.86 -8.45
C SER A 43 12.72 -12.63 -8.58
N LEU A 44 13.01 -11.74 -9.53
CA LEU A 44 12.17 -10.59 -9.85
C LEU A 44 10.86 -11.02 -10.54
N ILE A 45 10.90 -12.04 -11.41
CA ILE A 45 9.70 -12.59 -12.06
C ILE A 45 8.82 -13.31 -11.03
N VAL A 46 9.42 -14.01 -10.07
CA VAL A 46 8.68 -14.68 -8.99
C VAL A 46 8.00 -13.67 -8.05
N ALA A 47 8.70 -12.60 -7.69
CA ALA A 47 8.15 -11.52 -6.88
C ALA A 47 7.01 -10.78 -7.61
N LEU A 48 7.22 -10.38 -8.87
CA LEU A 48 6.18 -9.71 -9.66
C LEU A 48 5.00 -10.63 -9.96
N GLY A 49 5.24 -11.91 -10.22
CA GLY A 49 4.20 -12.91 -10.48
C GLY A 49 3.32 -13.17 -9.27
N SER A 50 3.88 -13.18 -8.06
CA SER A 50 3.10 -13.28 -6.82
C SER A 50 2.41 -11.96 -6.43
N TYR A 51 2.95 -10.81 -6.85
CA TYR A 51 2.34 -9.50 -6.64
C TYR A 51 1.16 -9.21 -7.57
N TRP A 52 1.20 -9.70 -8.81
CA TRP A 52 0.22 -9.35 -9.84
C TRP A 52 -1.25 -9.65 -9.47
N PRO A 53 -1.62 -10.82 -8.92
CA PRO A 53 -2.99 -11.08 -8.50
C PRO A 53 -3.46 -10.12 -7.42
N ALA A 54 -2.56 -9.78 -6.48
CA ALA A 54 -2.84 -8.81 -5.42
C ALA A 54 -3.05 -7.40 -5.97
N ALA A 55 -2.20 -6.97 -6.89
CA ALA A 55 -2.30 -5.69 -7.58
C ALA A 55 -3.60 -5.51 -8.38
N LEU A 56 -4.07 -6.57 -9.04
CA LEU A 56 -5.34 -6.53 -9.81
C LEU A 56 -6.54 -6.32 -8.89
N VAL A 57 -6.63 -7.08 -7.79
CA VAL A 57 -7.70 -6.90 -6.81
C VAL A 57 -7.58 -5.54 -6.12
N ALA A 58 -6.36 -5.08 -5.83
CA ALA A 58 -6.11 -3.74 -5.28
C ALA A 58 -6.65 -2.63 -6.18
N THR A 59 -6.43 -2.76 -7.48
CA THR A 59 -6.91 -1.82 -8.48
C THR A 59 -8.43 -1.88 -8.59
N ALA A 60 -9.01 -3.09 -8.61
CA ALA A 60 -10.46 -3.27 -8.63
C ALA A 60 -11.14 -2.66 -7.40
N GLN A 61 -10.65 -2.91 -6.18
CA GLN A 61 -11.21 -2.31 -4.97
C GLN A 61 -11.11 -0.77 -4.99
N ALA A 62 -9.99 -0.22 -5.49
CA ALA A 62 -9.77 1.22 -5.58
C ALA A 62 -10.78 1.88 -6.53
N VAL A 63 -11.00 1.28 -7.70
CA VAL A 63 -11.96 1.75 -8.69
C VAL A 63 -13.39 1.64 -8.16
N ILE A 64 -13.77 0.49 -7.58
CA ILE A 64 -15.10 0.29 -6.99
C ILE A 64 -15.36 1.34 -5.92
N MET A 65 -14.41 1.54 -4.99
CA MET A 65 -14.51 2.55 -3.96
C MET A 65 -14.71 3.95 -4.55
N LEU A 66 -13.91 4.35 -5.54
CA LEU A 66 -14.06 5.65 -6.19
C LEU A 66 -15.40 5.83 -6.89
N VAL A 67 -15.94 4.79 -7.53
CA VAL A 67 -17.28 4.81 -8.13
C VAL A 67 -18.34 5.00 -7.05
N VAL A 68 -18.23 4.28 -5.93
CA VAL A 68 -19.15 4.43 -4.78
C VAL A 68 -19.08 5.83 -4.18
N LEU A 69 -17.88 6.41 -4.03
CA LEU A 69 -17.73 7.78 -3.53
C LEU A 69 -18.31 8.82 -4.51
N ARG A 70 -18.12 8.61 -5.82
CA ARG A 70 -18.66 9.51 -6.85
C ARG A 70 -20.18 9.45 -6.93
N LEU A 71 -20.77 8.25 -6.96
CA LEU A 71 -22.22 8.06 -7.10
C LEU A 71 -22.98 8.22 -5.78
N GLY A 72 -22.40 7.78 -4.67
CA GLY A 72 -23.05 7.77 -3.35
C GLY A 72 -22.87 9.07 -2.56
N LEU A 73 -21.71 9.74 -2.67
CA LEU A 73 -21.42 10.98 -1.93
C LEU A 73 -21.37 12.23 -2.83
N GLY A 74 -21.58 12.07 -4.15
CA GLY A 74 -21.56 13.17 -5.11
C GLY A 74 -20.18 13.82 -5.24
N LEU A 75 -19.10 13.07 -5.05
CA LEU A 75 -17.74 13.60 -5.13
C LEU A 75 -17.44 14.05 -6.58
N THR A 76 -17.30 15.36 -6.80
CA THR A 76 -16.98 15.97 -8.09
C THR A 76 -15.55 16.52 -8.08
N PRO A 77 -14.54 15.67 -8.37
CA PRO A 77 -13.16 16.12 -8.33
C PRO A 77 -12.87 17.01 -9.55
N VAL A 78 -12.07 18.06 -9.33
CA VAL A 78 -11.64 18.99 -10.39
C VAL A 78 -10.88 18.26 -11.51
N ASN A 79 -10.06 17.27 -11.14
CA ASN A 79 -9.34 16.41 -12.08
C ASN A 79 -9.56 14.94 -11.73
N ALA A 80 -10.58 14.33 -12.33
CA ALA A 80 -10.92 12.93 -12.09
C ALA A 80 -9.80 11.95 -12.48
N PRO A 81 -9.14 12.06 -13.65
CA PRO A 81 -8.02 11.18 -13.99
C PRO A 81 -6.88 11.20 -12.96
N ALA A 82 -6.50 12.39 -12.47
CA ALA A 82 -5.44 12.52 -11.47
C ALA A 82 -5.82 11.86 -10.13
N LEU A 83 -7.06 12.04 -9.67
CA LEU A 83 -7.55 11.38 -8.46
C LEU A 83 -7.53 9.85 -8.60
N TYR A 84 -8.05 9.32 -9.71
CA TYR A 84 -8.12 7.88 -9.94
C TYR A 84 -6.71 7.27 -10.01
N GLY A 85 -5.81 7.90 -10.77
CA GLY A 85 -4.42 7.47 -10.87
C GLY A 85 -3.71 7.47 -9.50
N PHE A 86 -3.93 8.50 -8.70
CA PHE A 86 -3.31 8.61 -7.37
C PHE A 86 -3.82 7.55 -6.38
N VAL A 87 -5.13 7.30 -6.36
CA VAL A 87 -5.74 6.27 -5.49
C VAL A 87 -5.29 4.87 -5.90
N ILE A 88 -5.25 4.58 -7.21
CA ILE A 88 -4.77 3.29 -7.71
C ILE A 88 -3.28 3.11 -7.35
N LEU A 89 -2.44 4.12 -7.59
CA LEU A 89 -1.03 4.10 -7.18
C LEU A 89 -0.90 3.80 -5.68
N SER A 90 -1.69 4.48 -4.85
CA SER A 90 -1.68 4.27 -3.40
C SER A 90 -2.06 2.84 -3.01
N ALA A 91 -3.09 2.28 -3.66
CA ALA A 91 -3.54 0.91 -3.44
C ALA A 91 -2.44 -0.11 -3.79
N LEU A 92 -1.77 0.09 -4.93
CA LEU A 92 -0.65 -0.74 -5.38
C LEU A 92 0.52 -0.69 -4.39
N VAL A 93 0.90 0.51 -3.94
CA VAL A 93 1.98 0.70 -2.95
C VAL A 93 1.66 0.01 -1.63
N PHE A 94 0.43 0.15 -1.12
CA PHE A 94 0.03 -0.50 0.13
C PHE A 94 0.05 -2.03 0.02
N VAL A 95 -0.44 -2.58 -1.08
CA VAL A 95 -0.36 -4.03 -1.34
C VAL A 95 1.08 -4.49 -1.42
N ALA A 96 1.98 -3.75 -2.09
CA ALA A 96 3.39 -4.12 -2.18
C ALA A 96 4.05 -4.18 -0.79
N ILE A 97 3.77 -3.19 0.08
CA ILE A 97 4.31 -3.14 1.45
C ILE A 97 3.78 -4.31 2.29
N ILE A 98 2.46 -4.52 2.30
CA ILE A 98 1.84 -5.58 3.10
C ILE A 98 2.28 -6.96 2.61
N GLN A 99 2.43 -7.14 1.30
CA GLN A 99 2.94 -8.38 0.73
C GLN A 99 4.38 -8.64 1.11
N TRP A 100 5.24 -7.62 1.07
CA TRP A 100 6.62 -7.76 1.51
C TRP A 100 6.70 -8.15 3.00
N LEU A 101 5.95 -7.47 3.87
CA LEU A 101 5.88 -7.79 5.30
C LEU A 101 5.40 -9.22 5.53
N SER A 102 4.27 -9.58 4.92
CA SER A 102 3.64 -10.90 5.06
C SER A 102 4.48 -12.02 4.46
N GLY A 103 5.15 -11.77 3.34
CA GLY A 103 6.03 -12.73 2.68
C GLY A 103 7.35 -12.94 3.42
N THR A 104 7.85 -11.92 4.12
CA THR A 104 9.13 -12.00 4.86
C THR A 104 8.96 -12.58 6.25
N PHE A 105 7.88 -12.22 6.96
CA PHE A 105 7.67 -12.58 8.37
C PHE A 105 6.48 -13.54 8.59
N GLY A 106 5.79 -13.97 7.54
CA GLY A 106 4.62 -14.84 7.65
C GLY A 106 3.48 -14.20 8.45
N ILE A 107 2.94 -14.92 9.44
CA ILE A 107 1.85 -14.46 10.32
C ILE A 107 2.26 -13.19 11.10
N ALA A 108 3.51 -13.14 11.58
CA ALA A 108 4.03 -11.96 12.28
C ALA A 108 4.05 -10.71 11.37
N GLY A 109 4.25 -10.90 10.06
CA GLY A 109 4.19 -9.83 9.06
C GLY A 109 2.81 -9.21 8.93
N LYS A 110 1.75 -10.04 9.00
CA LYS A 110 0.36 -9.55 9.00
C LYS A 110 0.06 -8.73 10.26
N PHE A 111 0.53 -9.20 11.42
CA PHE A 111 0.42 -8.43 12.66
C PHE A 111 1.17 -7.09 12.58
N LEU A 112 2.39 -7.10 12.03
CA LEU A 112 3.17 -5.88 11.83
C LEU A 112 2.47 -4.90 10.88
N ALA A 113 1.80 -5.38 9.84
CA ALA A 113 1.00 -4.53 8.95
C ALA A 113 -0.23 -3.90 9.66
N VAL A 114 -0.81 -4.56 10.66
CA VAL A 114 -1.86 -3.98 11.54
C VAL A 114 -1.26 -2.93 12.48
N VAL A 115 -0.12 -3.22 13.11
CA VAL A 115 0.58 -2.24 13.97
C VAL A 115 0.95 -0.99 13.18
N LEU A 116 1.46 -1.18 11.95
CA LEU A 116 1.82 -0.09 11.06
C LEU A 116 0.58 0.68 10.59
N LEU A 117 -0.57 0.02 10.38
CA LEU A 117 -1.84 0.72 10.16
C LEU A 117 -2.20 1.62 11.34
N MET A 118 -2.17 1.09 12.57
CA MET A 118 -2.49 1.86 13.77
C MET A 118 -1.58 3.08 13.93
N LEU A 119 -0.27 2.89 13.75
CA LEU A 119 0.71 3.98 13.81
C LEU A 119 0.43 5.06 12.75
N GLN A 120 0.08 4.66 11.53
CA GLN A 120 -0.26 5.57 10.45
C GLN A 120 -1.52 6.37 10.74
N LEU A 121 -2.57 5.73 11.26
CA LEU A 121 -3.82 6.42 11.59
C LEU A 121 -3.62 7.48 12.67
N THR A 122 -2.87 7.15 13.73
CA THR A 122 -2.56 8.10 14.80
C THR A 122 -1.70 9.26 14.31
N SER A 123 -0.81 9.01 13.33
CA SER A 123 0.15 10.01 12.85
C SER A 123 -0.35 10.84 11.67
N ALA A 124 -1.34 10.38 10.91
CA ALA A 124 -1.78 10.99 9.64
C ALA A 124 -2.72 12.21 9.79
N ALA A 125 -2.88 12.76 11.01
CA ALA A 125 -3.59 14.03 11.24
C ALA A 125 -5.00 14.07 10.60
N GLY A 126 -5.83 13.05 10.89
CA GLY A 126 -7.15 12.89 10.28
C GLY A 126 -8.17 13.94 10.73
N THR A 127 -8.31 14.12 12.04
CA THR A 127 -9.29 15.03 12.66
C THR A 127 -8.65 16.31 13.21
N PHE A 128 -7.37 16.28 13.55
CA PHE A 128 -6.61 17.41 14.08
C PHE A 128 -5.37 17.69 13.22
N PRO A 129 -4.98 18.96 13.05
CA PRO A 129 -3.73 19.34 12.41
C PRO A 129 -2.52 18.61 13.02
N LEU A 130 -1.55 18.23 12.18
CA LEU A 130 -0.35 17.51 12.61
C LEU A 130 0.41 18.25 13.74
N GLN A 131 0.34 19.58 13.76
CA GLN A 131 1.00 20.43 14.76
C GLN A 131 0.46 20.23 16.19
N LEU A 132 -0.76 19.72 16.34
CA LEU A 132 -1.39 19.50 17.64
C LEU A 132 -1.11 18.10 18.22
N VAL A 133 -0.51 17.21 17.42
CA VAL A 133 -0.16 15.85 17.86
C VAL A 133 1.19 15.88 18.58
N ALA A 134 1.44 14.94 19.50
CA ALA A 134 2.71 14.89 20.23
C ALA A 134 3.93 14.82 19.27
N PRO A 135 5.09 15.43 19.63
CA PRO A 135 6.27 15.55 18.75
C PRO A 135 6.77 14.23 18.18
N PHE A 136 6.57 13.14 18.93
CA PHE A 136 6.87 11.78 18.50
C PHE A 136 6.12 11.41 17.22
N PHE A 137 4.79 11.58 17.19
CA PHE A 137 3.96 11.26 16.02
C PHE A 137 4.20 12.22 14.86
N GLN A 138 4.56 13.48 15.13
CA GLN A 138 4.96 14.44 14.08
C GLN A 138 6.24 14.02 13.35
N THR A 139 7.15 13.34 14.05
CA THR A 139 8.40 12.87 13.46
C THR A 139 8.15 11.60 12.66
N ILE A 140 7.40 10.66 13.21
CA ILE A 140 7.09 9.40 12.53
C ILE A 140 6.23 9.61 11.30
N SER A 141 5.26 10.53 11.33
CA SER A 141 4.35 10.78 10.21
C SER A 141 5.10 11.04 8.89
N ARG A 142 6.27 11.67 8.93
CA ARG A 142 7.11 11.96 7.75
C ARG A 142 7.65 10.71 7.06
N TYR A 143 7.74 9.60 7.77
CA TYR A 143 8.25 8.32 7.25
C TYR A 143 7.15 7.33 6.89
N LEU A 144 5.88 7.75 6.99
CA LEU A 144 4.74 6.87 6.74
C LEU A 144 4.13 7.14 5.37
N PRO A 145 3.91 6.11 4.54
CA PRO A 145 3.34 6.29 3.21
C PRO A 145 1.93 6.88 3.27
N MET A 146 1.12 6.52 4.27
CA MET A 146 -0.25 7.04 4.41
C MET A 146 -0.31 8.57 4.57
N THR A 147 0.71 9.20 5.16
CA THR A 147 0.79 10.67 5.28
C THR A 147 0.77 11.34 3.90
N TYR A 148 1.55 10.80 2.95
CA TYR A 148 1.61 11.30 1.58
C TYR A 148 0.32 11.02 0.80
N VAL A 149 -0.34 9.87 1.07
CA VAL A 149 -1.65 9.60 0.47
C VAL A 149 -2.70 10.60 0.97
N VAL A 150 -2.76 10.86 2.27
CA VAL A 150 -3.72 11.81 2.85
C VAL A 150 -3.45 13.23 2.32
N ALA A 151 -2.18 13.65 2.26
CA ALA A 151 -1.80 14.95 1.71
C ALA A 151 -2.19 15.08 0.23
N GLY A 152 -1.82 14.12 -0.61
CA GLY A 152 -2.15 14.13 -2.04
C GLY A 152 -3.66 14.08 -2.28
N LEU A 153 -4.41 13.28 -1.53
CA LEU A 153 -5.88 13.26 -1.63
C LEU A 153 -6.52 14.58 -1.24
N ARG A 154 -5.99 15.29 -0.23
CA ARG A 154 -6.47 16.64 0.10
C ARG A 154 -6.30 17.59 -1.09
N GLN A 155 -5.16 17.53 -1.79
CA GLN A 155 -4.92 18.30 -3.01
C GLN A 155 -5.87 17.87 -4.15
N ALA A 156 -6.01 16.57 -4.40
CA ALA A 156 -6.80 16.05 -5.50
C ALA A 156 -8.31 16.28 -5.35
N ILE A 157 -8.84 16.20 -4.11
CA ILE A 157 -10.27 16.36 -3.83
C ILE A 157 -10.66 17.83 -3.67
N SER A 158 -9.79 18.65 -3.05
CA SER A 158 -10.12 20.06 -2.75
C SER A 158 -9.77 21.03 -3.89
N GLY A 159 -9.28 20.53 -5.02
CA GLY A 159 -8.83 21.37 -6.14
C GLY A 159 -7.52 22.11 -5.86
N GLY A 160 -6.62 21.49 -5.09
CA GLY A 160 -5.31 22.02 -4.73
C GLY A 160 -4.25 21.89 -5.82
N ASP A 161 -2.99 22.07 -5.44
CA ASP A 161 -1.86 22.15 -6.36
C ASP A 161 -1.47 20.78 -6.95
N LEU A 162 -1.51 20.66 -8.29
CA LEU A 162 -1.09 19.45 -9.00
C LEU A 162 0.42 19.17 -8.83
N ALA A 163 1.25 20.19 -8.62
CA ALA A 163 2.68 19.98 -8.39
C ALA A 163 2.93 19.29 -7.04
N ALA A 164 2.20 19.70 -5.98
CA ALA A 164 2.20 19.02 -4.68
C ALA A 164 1.68 17.58 -4.80
N LEU A 165 0.57 17.36 -5.51
CA LEU A 165 0.04 16.02 -5.78
C LEU A 165 1.07 15.11 -6.48
N ARG A 166 1.77 15.65 -7.49
CA ARG A 166 2.83 14.94 -8.21
C ARG A 166 4.01 14.60 -7.29
N HIS A 167 4.39 15.52 -6.40
CA HIS A 167 5.45 15.27 -5.43
C HIS A 167 5.09 14.10 -4.50
N ASP A 168 3.89 14.10 -3.93
CA ASP A 168 3.41 13.00 -3.09
C ASP A 168 3.33 11.67 -3.88
N ALA A 169 2.89 11.72 -5.13
CA ALA A 169 2.85 10.55 -6.01
C ALA A 169 4.24 9.97 -6.28
N LEU A 170 5.26 10.82 -6.48
CA LEU A 170 6.64 10.38 -6.68
C LEU A 170 7.20 9.71 -5.42
N ILE A 171 6.94 10.28 -4.24
CA ILE A 171 7.36 9.68 -2.97
C ILE A 171 6.70 8.30 -2.78
N LEU A 172 5.39 8.18 -3.05
CA LEU A 172 4.68 6.91 -2.99
C LEU A 172 5.23 5.88 -3.99
N ALA A 173 5.57 6.31 -5.20
CA ALA A 173 6.22 5.44 -6.18
C ALA A 173 7.57 4.93 -5.66
N CYS A 174 8.37 5.77 -4.98
CA CYS A 174 9.59 5.32 -4.31
C CYS A 174 9.32 4.27 -3.22
N TYR A 175 8.28 4.43 -2.40
CA TYR A 175 7.88 3.40 -1.42
C TYR A 175 7.48 2.08 -2.11
N GLY A 176 6.70 2.14 -3.18
CA GLY A 176 6.31 0.96 -3.96
C GLY A 176 7.52 0.24 -4.56
N MET A 177 8.43 0.98 -5.19
CA MET A 177 9.67 0.44 -5.75
C MET A 177 10.56 -0.18 -4.68
N ALA A 178 10.69 0.45 -3.51
CA ALA A 178 11.44 -0.10 -2.39
C ALA A 178 10.79 -1.39 -1.86
N ALA A 179 9.47 -1.44 -1.71
CA ALA A 179 8.75 -2.63 -1.28
C ALA A 179 8.91 -3.80 -2.26
N ILE A 180 8.81 -3.54 -3.57
CA ILE A 180 9.06 -4.55 -4.60
C ILE A 180 10.51 -5.02 -4.55
N ALA A 181 11.49 -4.11 -4.44
CA ALA A 181 12.90 -4.46 -4.33
C ALA A 181 13.15 -5.37 -3.11
N LEU A 182 12.62 -5.01 -1.94
CA LEU A 182 12.72 -5.83 -0.73
C LEU A 182 12.06 -7.20 -0.89
N MET A 183 10.90 -7.26 -1.56
CA MET A 183 10.23 -8.53 -1.90
C MET A 183 11.09 -9.41 -2.81
N THR A 184 11.77 -8.83 -3.81
CA THR A 184 12.71 -9.60 -4.65
C THR A 184 13.88 -10.16 -3.85
N VAL A 185 14.38 -9.43 -2.84
CA VAL A 185 15.45 -9.90 -1.94
C VAL A 185 14.96 -11.04 -1.07
N THR A 186 13.75 -10.93 -0.51
CA THR A 186 13.12 -12.02 0.26
C THR A 186 12.97 -13.28 -0.60
N ALA A 187 12.49 -13.15 -1.83
CA ALA A 187 12.38 -14.26 -2.77
C ALA A 187 13.75 -14.89 -3.13
N ARG A 188 14.81 -14.09 -3.26
CA ARG A 188 16.19 -14.60 -3.48
C ARG A 188 16.68 -15.42 -2.29
N ARG A 189 16.50 -14.93 -1.07
CA ARG A 189 16.92 -15.63 0.16
C ARG A 189 16.15 -16.94 0.34
N ALA A 190 14.84 -16.93 0.09
CA ALA A 190 14.03 -18.16 0.16
C ALA A 190 14.51 -19.25 -0.83
N LYS A 191 14.95 -18.88 -2.04
CA LYS A 191 15.52 -19.82 -3.01
C LYS A 191 16.86 -20.42 -2.57
N SER A 192 17.75 -19.64 -1.94
CA SER A 192 19.07 -20.16 -1.55
C SER A 192 18.95 -21.20 -0.43
N TRP A 193 18.03 -21.01 0.52
CA TRP A 193 17.82 -21.93 1.64
C TRP A 193 17.19 -23.27 1.19
N SER A 194 16.44 -23.27 0.09
CA SER A 194 15.88 -24.50 -0.49
C SER A 194 16.96 -25.37 -1.14
N ARG A 195 17.96 -24.75 -1.79
CA ARG A 195 19.07 -25.47 -2.44
C ARG A 195 19.93 -26.25 -1.43
N ASP A 196 20.24 -25.64 -0.29
CA ASP A 196 21.07 -26.28 0.75
C ASP A 196 20.37 -27.52 1.35
N ARG A 197 19.03 -27.47 1.52
CA ARG A 197 18.27 -28.63 2.02
C ARG A 197 18.19 -29.77 1.03
N LEU A 198 18.11 -29.46 -0.27
CA LEU A 198 18.08 -30.50 -1.32
C LEU A 198 19.43 -31.20 -1.47
N GLN A 199 20.54 -30.49 -1.24
CA GLN A 199 21.88 -31.10 -1.27
C GLN A 199 22.07 -32.08 -0.11
N HIS A 200 21.67 -31.73 1.12
CA HIS A 200 21.78 -32.65 2.26
C HIS A 200 20.81 -33.84 2.22
N GLY A 201 19.72 -33.76 1.45
CA GLY A 201 18.80 -34.89 1.27
C GLY A 201 19.26 -35.96 0.29
N ILE A 202 20.28 -35.68 -0.54
CA ILE A 202 20.83 -36.60 -1.55
C ILE A 202 22.08 -37.32 -1.02
N GLU A 203 22.67 -36.85 0.09
CA GLU A 203 23.85 -37.43 0.74
C GLU A 203 23.54 -38.52 1.79
N LEU A 204 22.26 -38.93 1.92
CA LEU A 204 21.78 -40.02 2.80
C LEU A 204 21.22 -41.18 1.99
#